data_AF-A0A495ZF08-F1
#
_entry.id   AF-A0A495ZF08-F1
#
_cell.length_a   1.000
_cell.length_b   1.000
_cell.length_c   1.000
_cell.angle_alpha   90.00
_cell.angle_beta   90.00
_cell.angle_gamma   90.00
#
_symmetry.space_group_name_H-M   'P 1'
#
loop_
_entity.id
_entity.type
_entity.pdbx_description
1 polymer ?
#
loop_
_entity_poly.entity_id
_entity_poly.type
_entity_poly.pdbx_seq_one_letter_code
_entity_poly.pdbx_strand_id
1 'polypeptide(L)'
;MAIIYTNEEINELINERKPLPEDWDTQIYVLDYMDIKGDKGNHFRIYVRQDKYNPLDFSVILGVIHPLTTRVFRLRRYNGKTNPHTNRIERNEVSGFHIHEATERYQERGQKEDAYAVETKRYTDRYRRGC
;
A
#
# COMPACT_ATOMS: atom_id res chain seq x y z
N MET A 1 14.18 -16.92 -8.89
CA MET A 1 13.09 -16.37 -9.72
C MET A 1 12.37 -15.31 -8.92
N ALA A 2 11.99 -14.18 -9.53
CA ALA A 2 11.09 -13.24 -8.88
C ALA A 2 9.69 -13.87 -8.85
N ILE A 3 9.03 -13.87 -7.69
CA ILE A 3 7.62 -14.24 -7.62
C ILE A 3 6.83 -13.10 -8.26
N ILE A 4 6.05 -13.42 -9.28
CA ILE A 4 5.14 -12.50 -9.97
C ILE A 4 3.73 -12.91 -9.59
N TYR A 5 2.92 -11.95 -9.17
CA TYR A 5 1.49 -12.15 -8.98
C TYR A 5 0.73 -11.58 -10.18
N THR A 6 -0.21 -12.36 -10.69
CA THR A 6 -1.20 -11.94 -11.69
C THR A 6 -2.13 -10.87 -11.12
N ASN A 7 -2.81 -10.11 -11.98
CA ASN A 7 -3.80 -9.14 -11.50
C ASN A 7 -4.95 -9.81 -10.72
N GLU A 8 -5.33 -11.02 -11.10
CA GLU A 8 -6.34 -11.84 -10.43
C GLU A 8 -5.88 -12.19 -9.01
N GLU A 9 -4.68 -12.73 -8.83
CA GLU A 9 -4.13 -13.05 -7.51
C GLU A 9 -3.97 -11.80 -6.64
N ILE A 10 -3.49 -10.70 -7.20
CA ILE A 10 -3.41 -9.40 -6.50
C ILE A 10 -4.79 -9.00 -5.98
N ASN A 11 -5.82 -9.07 -6.83
CA ASN A 11 -7.17 -8.72 -6.46
C ASN A 11 -7.73 -9.66 -5.39
N GLU A 12 -7.48 -10.96 -5.49
CA GLU A 12 -7.89 -11.92 -4.45
C GLU A 12 -7.25 -11.61 -3.09
N LEU A 13 -5.94 -11.32 -3.08
CA LEU A 13 -5.19 -10.97 -1.88
C LEU A 13 -5.67 -9.65 -1.27
N ILE A 14 -6.00 -8.66 -2.09
CA ILE A 14 -6.58 -7.39 -1.62
C ILE A 14 -7.95 -7.63 -0.97
N ASN A 15 -8.81 -8.41 -1.62
CA ASN A 15 -10.19 -8.65 -1.20
C ASN A 15 -10.34 -9.69 -0.08
N GLU A 16 -9.28 -10.46 0.22
CA GLU A 16 -9.29 -11.34 1.39
C GLU A 16 -9.58 -10.54 2.67
N ARG A 17 -10.51 -11.05 3.48
CA ARG A 17 -10.83 -10.45 4.78
C ARG A 17 -9.65 -10.60 5.74
N LYS A 18 -9.29 -9.49 6.39
CA LYS A 18 -8.14 -9.35 7.30
C LYS A 18 -8.66 -8.88 8.66
N PRO A 19 -9.07 -9.79 9.57
CA PRO A 19 -9.54 -9.39 10.88
C PRO A 19 -8.42 -8.65 11.64
N LEU A 20 -8.70 -7.41 12.05
CA LEU A 20 -7.75 -6.65 12.85
C LEU A 20 -7.74 -7.19 14.28
N PRO A 21 -6.56 -7.32 14.92
CA PRO A 21 -6.48 -7.63 16.35
C PRO A 21 -7.09 -6.48 17.17
N GLU A 22 -7.54 -6.75 18.40
CA GLU A 22 -8.18 -5.73 19.24
C GLU A 22 -7.23 -4.57 19.59
N ASP A 23 -5.94 -4.86 19.75
CA ASP A 23 -4.86 -3.93 20.11
C ASP A 23 -4.11 -3.34 18.89
N TRP A 24 -4.75 -3.37 17.71
CA TRP A 24 -4.12 -2.98 16.45
C TRP A 24 -3.50 -1.58 16.46
N ASP A 25 -4.13 -0.64 17.16
CA ASP A 25 -3.71 0.75 17.26
C ASP A 25 -2.41 0.89 18.05
N THR A 26 -2.30 0.14 19.14
CA THR A 26 -1.13 0.08 20.01
C THR A 26 0.06 -0.54 19.27
N GLN A 27 -0.16 -1.61 18.51
CA GLN A 27 0.89 -2.24 17.71
C GLN A 27 1.48 -1.27 16.69
N ILE A 28 0.62 -0.59 15.93
CA ILE A 28 1.06 0.40 14.93
C ILE A 28 1.79 1.56 15.59
N TYR A 29 1.30 2.07 16.73
CA TYR A 29 1.93 3.17 17.44
C TYR A 29 3.35 2.85 17.92
N VAL A 30 3.60 1.60 18.32
CA VAL A 30 4.90 1.19 18.88
C VAL A 30 5.88 0.76 17.78
N LEU A 31 5.40 0.06 16.75
CA LEU A 31 6.27 -0.64 15.80
C LEU A 31 6.31 -0.01 14.40
N ASP A 32 5.44 0.96 14.10
CA ASP A 32 5.20 1.50 12.74
C ASP A 32 4.69 0.44 11.74
N TYR A 33 4.41 -0.79 12.20
CA TYR A 33 3.80 -1.86 11.41
C TYR A 33 3.01 -2.83 12.28
N MET A 34 2.18 -3.65 11.64
CA MET A 34 1.45 -4.73 12.26
C MET A 34 1.30 -5.90 11.29
N ASP A 35 1.43 -7.12 11.80
CA ASP A 35 1.16 -8.35 11.06
C ASP A 35 -0.29 -8.80 11.28
N ILE A 36 -0.92 -9.27 10.20
CA ILE A 36 -2.31 -9.73 10.21
C ILE A 36 -2.39 -11.04 9.46
N LYS A 37 -3.07 -12.03 10.04
CA LYS A 37 -3.44 -13.25 9.32
C LYS A 37 -4.81 -13.06 8.67
N GLY A 38 -4.90 -13.27 7.36
CA GLY A 38 -6.17 -13.24 6.65
C GLY A 38 -6.95 -14.55 6.79
N ASP A 39 -8.24 -14.49 6.47
CA ASP A 39 -9.18 -15.61 6.62
C ASP A 39 -8.83 -16.82 5.72
N LYS A 40 -8.07 -16.61 4.63
CA LYS A 40 -7.59 -17.70 3.76
C LYS A 40 -6.21 -18.22 4.18
N GLY A 41 -5.67 -17.74 5.31
CA GLY A 41 -4.38 -18.16 5.85
C GLY A 41 -3.17 -17.40 5.31
N ASN A 42 -3.37 -16.41 4.43
CA ASN A 42 -2.29 -15.55 3.98
C ASN A 42 -1.80 -14.64 5.12
N HIS A 43 -0.51 -14.37 5.12
CA HIS A 43 0.11 -13.47 6.09
C HIS A 43 0.28 -12.10 5.46
N PHE A 44 -0.24 -11.07 6.12
CA PHE A 44 -0.18 -9.69 5.67
C PHE A 44 0.61 -8.84 6.65
N ARG A 45 1.16 -7.75 6.15
CA ARG A 45 1.76 -6.69 6.94
C ARG A 45 1.20 -5.35 6.52
N ILE A 46 0.78 -4.56 7.51
CA ILE A 46 0.48 -3.15 7.34
C ILE A 46 1.67 -2.34 7.85
N TYR A 47 2.20 -1.44 7.04
CA TYR A 47 3.15 -0.42 7.48
C TYR A 47 2.47 0.93 7.53
N VAL A 48 2.80 1.74 8.52
CA VAL A 48 2.35 3.13 8.66
C VAL A 48 3.55 4.02 8.88
N ARG A 49 3.61 5.12 8.14
CA ARG A 49 4.59 6.19 8.36
C ARG A 49 3.88 7.53 8.20
N GLN A 50 4.10 8.45 9.11
CA GLN A 50 3.74 9.85 8.96
C GLN A 50 4.97 10.73 9.19
N ASP A 51 5.15 11.75 8.35
CA ASP A 51 6.18 12.76 8.57
C ASP A 51 5.87 13.57 9.83
N LYS A 52 6.92 13.91 10.60
CA LYS A 52 6.78 14.58 11.89
C LYS A 52 6.39 16.05 11.78
N TYR A 53 6.64 16.68 10.63
CA TYR A 53 6.44 18.11 10.41
C TYR A 53 5.30 18.39 9.44
N ASN A 54 5.12 17.52 8.44
CA ASN A 54 4.04 17.59 7.48
C ASN A 54 3.08 16.41 7.68
N PRO A 55 1.98 16.57 8.45
CA PRO A 55 1.02 15.49 8.67
C PRO A 55 0.32 15.03 7.37
N LEU A 56 0.41 15.81 6.29
CA LEU A 56 -0.08 15.43 4.97
C LEU A 56 0.88 14.52 4.21
N ASP A 57 2.14 14.40 4.63
CA ASP A 57 3.09 13.44 4.07
C ASP A 57 3.05 12.16 4.92
N PHE A 58 2.29 11.18 4.44
CA PHE A 58 2.17 9.88 5.08
C PHE A 58 2.14 8.76 4.04
N SER A 59 2.37 7.54 4.49
CA SER A 59 2.23 6.32 3.70
C SER A 59 1.64 5.20 4.56
N VAL A 60 0.59 4.55 4.05
CA VAL A 60 0.03 3.31 4.63
C VAL A 60 0.14 2.23 3.59
N ILE A 61 0.90 1.16 3.88
CA ILE A 61 1.20 0.10 2.93
C ILE A 61 0.55 -1.19 3.40
N LEU A 62 -0.27 -1.82 2.56
CA LEU A 62 -0.70 -3.20 2.72
C LEU A 62 0.19 -4.09 1.85
N GLY A 63 0.84 -5.08 2.45
CA GLY A 63 1.58 -6.10 1.73
C GLY A 63 1.26 -7.52 2.21
N VAL A 64 1.53 -8.50 1.34
CA VAL A 64 1.50 -9.93 1.67
C VAL A 64 2.92 -10.42 1.91
N ILE A 65 3.12 -11.23 2.93
CA ILE A 65 4.39 -11.88 3.25
C ILE A 65 4.45 -13.17 2.45
N HIS A 66 5.41 -13.25 1.52
CA HIS A 66 5.55 -14.45 0.70
C HIS A 66 6.01 -15.64 1.57
N PRO A 67 5.30 -16.79 1.52
CA PRO A 67 5.54 -17.91 2.44
C PRO A 67 6.96 -18.48 2.35
N LEU A 68 7.58 -18.45 1.17
CA LEU A 68 8.90 -19.04 0.93
C LEU A 68 10.08 -18.09 1.13
N THR A 69 9.87 -16.76 1.17
CA THR A 69 11.00 -15.80 1.09
C THR A 69 10.97 -14.73 2.17
N THR A 70 9.93 -14.72 3.01
CA THR A 70 9.66 -13.68 4.03
C THR A 70 9.64 -12.25 3.48
N ARG A 71 9.70 -12.07 2.16
CA ARG A 71 9.64 -10.77 1.51
C ARG A 71 8.21 -10.28 1.51
N VAL A 72 8.04 -8.99 1.75
CA VAL A 72 6.74 -8.34 1.63
C VAL A 72 6.55 -7.91 0.18
N PHE A 73 5.51 -8.44 -0.46
CA PHE A 73 5.00 -7.96 -1.73
C PHE A 73 3.91 -6.91 -1.46
N ARG A 74 4.11 -5.67 -1.94
CA ARG A 74 3.20 -4.55 -1.65
C ARG A 74 1.99 -4.64 -2.57
N LEU A 75 0.80 -4.78 -1.99
CA LEU A 75 -0.47 -4.86 -2.71
C LEU A 75 -1.05 -3.47 -3.00
N ARG A 76 -1.07 -2.62 -1.98
CA ARG A 76 -1.56 -1.24 -2.03
C ARG A 76 -0.72 -0.35 -1.14
N ARG A 77 -0.51 0.89 -1.57
CA ARG A 77 0.08 1.93 -0.74
C ARG A 77 -0.73 3.21 -0.88
N TYR A 78 -1.31 3.66 0.21
CA TYR A 78 -2.08 4.89 0.31
C TYR A 78 -1.15 6.01 0.77
N ASN A 79 -0.93 7.00 -0.09
CA ASN A 79 -0.04 8.10 0.20
C ASN A 79 -0.81 9.40 0.40
N GLY A 80 -0.23 10.20 1.31
CA GLY A 80 -0.56 11.61 1.49
C GLY A 80 -0.11 12.49 0.31
N LYS A 81 -0.06 13.81 0.53
CA LYS A 81 0.46 14.78 -0.44
C LYS A 81 2.00 14.79 -0.39
N THR A 82 2.61 13.88 -1.14
CA THR A 82 4.07 13.75 -1.27
C THR A 82 4.56 14.32 -2.61
N ASN A 83 5.84 14.14 -2.91
CA ASN A 83 6.42 14.51 -4.20
C ASN A 83 5.68 13.84 -5.38
N PRO A 84 5.62 14.47 -6.56
CA PRO A 84 5.03 13.87 -7.74
C PRO A 84 5.69 12.56 -8.15
N HIS A 85 4.90 11.67 -8.73
CA HIS A 85 5.33 10.37 -9.25
C HIS A 85 5.04 10.27 -10.74
N THR A 86 5.95 9.68 -11.51
CA THR A 86 5.71 9.36 -12.92
C THR A 86 5.44 7.88 -13.09
N ASN A 87 4.26 7.54 -13.61
CA ASN A 87 3.94 6.21 -14.07
C ASN A 87 4.72 5.93 -15.36
N ARG A 88 5.82 5.18 -15.27
CA ARG A 88 6.76 5.00 -16.39
C ARG A 88 6.14 4.33 -17.62
N ILE A 89 5.18 3.44 -17.41
CA ILE A 89 4.50 2.72 -18.49
C ILE A 89 3.49 3.64 -19.18
N GLU A 90 2.66 4.33 -18.40
CA GLU A 90 1.58 5.20 -18.89
C GLU A 90 2.08 6.60 -19.31
N ARG A 91 3.29 6.97 -18.90
CA ARG A 91 3.94 8.27 -19.16
C ARG A 91 3.13 9.47 -18.69
N ASN A 92 2.39 9.30 -17.59
CA ASN A 92 1.69 10.38 -16.91
C ASN A 92 2.26 10.64 -15.52
N GLU A 93 2.13 11.88 -15.08
CA GLU A 93 2.46 12.31 -13.72
C GLU A 93 1.23 12.20 -12.81
N VAL A 94 1.47 11.87 -11.55
CA VAL A 94 0.51 11.75 -10.47
C VAL A 94 0.99 12.64 -9.34
N SER A 95 0.11 13.53 -8.86
CA SER A 95 0.45 14.50 -7.82
C SER A 95 -0.62 14.54 -6.73
N GLY A 96 -0.28 15.08 -5.56
CA GLY A 96 -1.23 15.17 -4.45
C GLY A 96 -1.45 13.83 -3.76
N PHE A 97 -2.66 13.59 -3.25
CA PHE A 97 -3.03 12.33 -2.61
C PHE A 97 -3.23 11.25 -3.67
N HIS A 98 -2.62 10.09 -3.48
CA HIS A 98 -2.64 9.04 -4.49
C HIS A 98 -2.47 7.64 -3.88
N ILE A 99 -2.89 6.64 -4.63
CA ILE A 99 -2.79 5.22 -4.27
C ILE A 99 -1.85 4.57 -5.26
N HIS A 100 -0.79 3.99 -4.73
CA HIS A 100 0.07 3.05 -5.42
C HIS A 100 -0.57 1.66 -5.44
N GLU A 101 -0.52 1.01 -6.59
CA GLU A 101 -1.20 -0.24 -6.87
C GLU A 101 -0.21 -1.28 -7.39
N ALA A 102 -0.24 -2.48 -6.79
CA ALA A 102 0.37 -3.65 -7.38
C ALA A 102 -0.23 -3.92 -8.76
N THR A 103 0.61 -4.14 -9.78
CA THR A 103 0.15 -4.57 -11.10
C THR A 103 1.06 -5.62 -11.70
N GLU A 104 0.49 -6.57 -12.42
CA GLU A 104 1.24 -7.59 -13.18
C GLU A 104 2.19 -6.94 -14.20
N ARG A 105 1.69 -5.98 -15.00
CA ARG A 105 2.45 -5.34 -16.08
C ARG A 105 3.72 -4.60 -15.62
N TYR A 106 3.74 -4.08 -14.39
CA TYR A 106 4.94 -3.44 -13.84
C TYR A 106 5.97 -4.47 -13.38
N GLN A 107 5.51 -5.59 -12.79
CA GLN A 107 6.37 -6.72 -12.39
C GLN A 107 7.05 -7.37 -13.61
N GLU A 108 6.30 -7.62 -14.69
CA GLU A 108 6.82 -8.23 -15.92
C GLU A 108 7.91 -7.39 -16.59
N ARG A 109 7.87 -6.06 -16.40
CA ARG A 109 8.90 -5.13 -16.87
C ARG A 109 10.06 -4.94 -15.89
N GLY A 110 10.14 -5.77 -14.85
CA GLY A 110 11.17 -5.70 -13.82
C GLY A 110 11.09 -4.44 -12.94
N GLN A 111 9.95 -3.75 -12.93
CA GLN A 111 9.72 -2.61 -12.03
C GLN A 111 9.20 -3.09 -10.68
N LYS A 112 9.15 -2.18 -9.70
CA LYS A 112 8.51 -2.46 -8.40
C LYS A 112 7.04 -2.75 -8.61
N GLU A 113 6.52 -3.69 -7.83
CA GLU A 113 5.14 -4.13 -7.89
C GLU A 113 4.15 -2.96 -7.75
N ASP A 114 4.41 -2.06 -6.80
CA ASP A 114 3.58 -0.89 -6.46
C ASP A 114 3.99 0.40 -7.20
N ALA A 115 4.68 0.31 -8.33
CA ALA A 115 5.17 1.48 -9.06
C ALA A 115 4.07 2.27 -9.80
N TYR A 116 2.92 1.65 -10.09
CA TYR A 116 1.78 2.34 -10.68
C TYR A 116 1.02 3.12 -9.61
N ALA A 117 0.68 4.39 -9.87
CA ALA A 117 -0.08 5.24 -8.98
C ALA A 117 -1.29 5.89 -9.64
N VAL A 118 -2.34 6.16 -8.86
CA VAL A 118 -3.56 6.84 -9.27
C VAL A 118 -3.94 7.90 -8.24
N GLU A 119 -4.25 9.12 -8.68
CA GLU A 119 -4.73 10.19 -7.80
C GLU A 119 -6.04 9.79 -7.10
N THR A 120 -6.24 10.29 -5.88
CA THR A 120 -7.45 9.97 -5.12
C THR A 120 -7.97 11.14 -4.30
N LYS A 121 -9.30 11.16 -4.13
CA LYS A 121 -9.99 12.09 -3.23
C LYS A 121 -10.51 11.40 -1.96
N ARG A 122 -10.36 10.07 -1.85
CA ARG A 122 -11.02 9.20 -0.86
C ARG A 122 -10.75 9.55 0.60
N TYR A 123 -9.62 10.16 0.89
CA TYR A 123 -9.20 10.55 2.24
C TYR A 123 -8.68 12.00 2.27
N THR A 124 -9.18 12.83 1.35
CA THR A 124 -8.88 14.27 1.27
C THR A 124 -9.81 15.12 2.15
N ASP A 125 -10.90 14.53 2.62
CA ASP A 125 -11.93 15.17 3.44
C ASP A 125 -11.45 15.51 4.85
N ARG A 126 -10.49 14.76 5.40
CA ARG A 126 -9.80 15.10 6.67
C ARG A 126 -9.09 16.46 6.66
N TYR A 127 -9.02 17.14 5.51
CA TYR A 127 -8.45 18.48 5.34
C TYR A 127 -9.52 19.61 5.27
N ARG A 128 -10.82 19.31 5.15
CA ARG A 128 -11.89 20.33 5.11
C ARG A 128 -12.34 20.79 6.50
N ARG A 129 -11.41 21.19 7.38
CA ARG A 129 -11.75 22.03 8.55
C ARG A 129 -11.02 23.36 8.43
N GLY A 130 -11.74 24.30 7.81
CA GLY A 130 -11.29 25.65 7.51
C GLY A 130 -12.28 26.35 6.59
N CYS A 131 -13.56 26.33 6.96
CA CYS A 131 -14.55 27.33 6.56
C CYS A 131 -15.13 27.91 7.85
#